data_AF-A0A2P5C0T3-F1
#
_entry.id   AF-A0A2P5C0T3-F1
#
_cell.length_a   1.000
_cell.length_b   1.000
_cell.length_c   1.000
_cell.angle_alpha   90.00
_cell.angle_beta   90.00
_cell.angle_gamma   90.00
#
_symmetry.space_group_name_H-M   'P 1'
#
loop_
_entity.id
_entity.type
_entity.pdbx_description
1 polymer ?
#
loop_
_entity_poly.entity_id
_entity_poly.type
_entity_poly.pdbx_seq_one_letter_code
_entity_poly.pdbx_strand_id
1 'polypeptide(L)'
;MLIDHWIAQGFISIPSSSQQSVEQVALQYFEGLVSRCFLEFDRGYHGQYKMHDIIHDLAVVVAGSKYATLTKGHKGKVDKRARHVSLLEFDNHNLRSSSWEIPPSL
;
A
#
# COMPACT_ATOMS: atom_id res chain seq x y z
N MET A 1 1.04 7.26 7.23
CA MET A 1 0.50 6.42 6.13
C MET A 1 1.61 6.07 5.14
N LEU A 2 1.63 4.82 4.66
CA LEU A 2 2.72 4.09 3.97
C LEU A 2 4.04 3.95 4.74
N ILE A 3 4.72 5.05 5.11
CA ILE A 3 5.98 5.00 5.88
C ILE A 3 5.80 4.22 7.19
N ASP A 4 4.80 4.58 7.99
CA ASP A 4 4.51 3.89 9.26
C ASP A 4 4.18 2.40 9.07
N HIS A 5 3.57 2.05 7.94
CA HIS A 5 3.25 0.64 7.64
C HIS A 5 4.53 -0.15 7.36
N TRP A 6 5.47 0.41 6.59
CA TRP A 6 6.77 -0.22 6.35
C TRP A 6 7.58 -0.38 7.63
N ILE A 7 7.51 0.61 8.53
CA ILE A 7 8.14 0.53 9.85
C ILE A 7 7.51 -0.59 10.66
N ALA A 8 6.17 -0.61 10.79
CA ALA A 8 5.46 -1.64 11.56
C ALA A 8 5.64 -3.06 10.99
N GLN A 9 5.78 -3.20 9.67
CA GLN A 9 6.05 -4.47 9.00
C GLN A 9 7.53 -4.88 9.01
N GLY A 10 8.43 -4.01 9.50
CA GLY A 10 9.86 -4.28 9.56
C GLY A 10 10.56 -4.29 8.20
N PHE A 11 10.03 -3.55 7.21
CA PHE A 11 10.64 -3.46 5.87
C PHE A 11 11.84 -2.51 5.82
N ILE A 12 12.00 -1.66 6.83
CA ILE A 12 13.07 -0.66 6.88
C ILE A 12 14.31 -1.31 7.50
N SER A 13 15.35 -1.48 6.68
CA SER A 13 16.63 -2.05 7.11
C SER A 13 17.63 -0.93 7.40
N ILE A 14 18.14 -0.89 8.64
CA ILE A 14 19.08 0.12 9.11
C ILE A 14 20.36 -0.57 9.56
N PRO A 15 21.53 -0.17 9.04
CA PRO A 15 22.81 -0.68 9.55
C PRO A 15 22.95 -0.36 11.04
N SER A 16 23.48 -1.29 11.82
CA SER A 16 23.71 -1.11 13.26
C SER A 16 24.68 0.05 13.57
N SER A 17 25.48 0.47 12.60
CA SER A 17 26.40 1.61 12.71
C SER A 17 25.76 2.96 12.34
N SER A 18 24.52 2.97 11.83
CA SER A 18 23.84 4.19 11.43
C SER A 18 23.35 4.97 12.63
N GLN A 19 23.47 6.30 12.57
CA GLN A 19 22.89 7.22 13.56
C GLN A 19 21.50 7.74 13.13
N GLN A 20 21.01 7.29 11.96
CA GLN A 20 19.71 7.73 11.44
C GLN A 20 18.58 7.01 12.17
N SER A 21 17.48 7.74 12.39
CA SER A 21 16.27 7.14 12.91
C SER A 21 15.58 6.27 11.85
N VAL A 22 14.70 5.37 12.29
CA VAL A 22 13.94 4.49 11.39
C VAL A 22 13.07 5.29 10.43
N GLU A 23 12.49 6.38 10.93
CA GLU A 23 11.66 7.30 10.16
C GLU A 23 12.46 8.00 9.07
N GLN A 24 13.71 8.41 9.36
CA GLN A 24 14.58 9.05 8.37
C GLN A 24 14.95 8.10 7.23
N VAL A 25 15.29 6.85 7.55
CA VAL A 25 15.62 5.84 6.52
C VAL A 25 14.37 5.46 5.72
N ALA A 26 13.22 5.34 6.37
CA ALA A 26 11.94 5.07 5.70
C ALA A 26 11.55 6.20 4.75
N LEU A 27 11.77 7.46 5.14
CA LEU A 27 11.55 8.61 4.28
C LEU A 27 12.47 8.59 3.06
N GLN A 28 13.75 8.24 3.22
CA GLN A 28 14.67 8.10 2.07
C GLN A 28 14.24 7.01 1.09
N TYR A 29 13.69 5.89 1.59
CA TYR A 29 13.14 4.85 0.72
C TYR A 29 11.93 5.39 -0.05
N PHE A 30 11.05 6.12 0.62
CA PHE A 30 9.90 6.78 0.01
C PHE A 30 10.33 7.78 -1.07
N GLU A 31 11.25 8.68 -0.76
CA GLU A 31 11.79 9.66 -1.71
C GLU A 31 12.46 8.99 -2.90
N GLY A 32 13.17 7.86 -2.69
CA GLY A 32 13.76 7.08 -3.76
C GLY A 32 12.74 6.45 -4.70
N LEU A 33 11.54 6.12 -4.24
CA LEU A 33 10.44 5.68 -5.12
C LEU A 33 9.87 6.85 -5.92
N VAL A 34 9.71 8.02 -5.29
CA VAL A 34 9.25 9.24 -5.98
C VAL A 34 10.25 9.65 -7.06
N SER A 35 11.55 9.66 -6.75
CA SER A 35 12.60 10.05 -7.71
C SER A 35 12.72 9.11 -8.91
N ARG A 36 12.25 7.86 -8.77
CA ARG A 36 12.21 6.85 -9.84
C ARG A 36 10.87 6.82 -10.56
N CYS A 37 9.96 7.75 -10.27
CA CYS A 37 8.61 7.82 -10.82
C CYS A 37 7.73 6.60 -10.50
N PHE A 38 8.02 5.89 -9.40
CA PHE A 38 7.16 4.79 -8.93
C PHE A 38 5.95 5.33 -8.16
N LEU A 39 6.12 6.50 -7.55
CA LEU A 39 5.08 7.25 -6.87
C LEU A 39 5.03 8.68 -7.44
N GLU A 40 3.83 9.13 -7.78
CA GLU A 40 3.56 10.47 -8.30
C GLU A 40 2.72 11.26 -7.29
N PHE A 41 3.07 12.52 -7.09
CA PHE A 41 2.26 13.44 -6.29
C PHE A 41 0.98 13.82 -7.04
N ASP A 42 -0.17 13.41 -6.53
CA ASP A 42 -1.48 13.74 -7.10
C ASP A 42 -1.92 15.13 -6.60
N ARG A 43 -1.82 16.11 -7.49
CA ARG A 43 -2.25 17.49 -7.23
C ARG A 43 -3.78 17.65 -7.18
N GLY A 44 -4.54 16.69 -7.68
CA GLY A 44 -6.01 16.72 -7.72
C GLY A 44 -6.67 16.04 -6.52
N TYR A 45 -6.07 14.98 -5.97
CA TYR A 45 -6.59 14.24 -4.82
C TYR A 45 -5.81 14.56 -3.54
N HIS A 46 -6.26 15.60 -2.81
CA HIS A 46 -5.89 15.88 -1.42
C HIS A 46 -4.38 15.86 -1.07
N GLY A 47 -3.49 16.08 -2.05
CA GLY A 47 -2.04 16.06 -1.83
C GLY A 47 -1.47 14.69 -1.45
N GLN A 48 -2.05 13.61 -2.00
CA GLN A 48 -1.57 12.24 -1.78
C GLN A 48 -0.58 11.80 -2.87
N TYR A 49 0.18 10.75 -2.59
CA TYR A 49 1.00 10.08 -3.60
C TYR A 49 0.27 8.84 -4.11
N LYS A 50 0.29 8.64 -5.43
CA LYS A 50 -0.29 7.47 -6.09
C LYS A 50 0.76 6.69 -6.86
N MET A 51 0.50 5.41 -7.07
CA MET A 51 1.25 4.60 -8.03
C MET A 51 0.58 4.73 -9.39
N HIS A 52 1.36 4.88 -10.47
CA HIS A 52 0.81 4.84 -11.82
C HIS A 52 0.27 3.44 -12.14
N ASP A 53 -0.79 3.35 -12.95
CA ASP A 53 -1.40 2.08 -13.36
C ASP A 53 -0.38 1.07 -13.89
N ILE A 54 0.61 1.54 -14.67
CA ILE A 54 1.68 0.68 -15.20
C ILE A 54 2.56 0.09 -14.08
N ILE A 55 2.92 0.90 -13.09
CA ILE A 55 3.74 0.44 -11.94
C ILE A 55 2.91 -0.47 -11.04
N HIS A 56 1.62 -0.18 -10.90
CA HIS A 56 0.67 -1.03 -10.20
C HIS A 56 0.55 -2.40 -10.86
N ASP A 57 0.35 -2.46 -12.18
CA ASP A 57 0.23 -3.70 -12.93
C ASP A 57 1.52 -4.53 -12.83
N LEU A 58 2.68 -3.87 -12.92
CA LEU A 58 3.96 -4.50 -12.67
C LEU A 58 4.05 -5.09 -11.26
N ALA A 59 3.63 -4.34 -10.23
CA ALA A 59 3.66 -4.80 -8.85
C ALA A 59 2.75 -6.02 -8.62
N VAL A 60 1.56 -6.05 -9.24
CA VAL A 60 0.65 -7.20 -9.21
C VAL A 60 1.30 -8.43 -9.84
N VAL A 61 1.93 -8.27 -11.00
CA VAL A 61 2.66 -9.36 -11.67
C VAL A 61 3.80 -9.90 -10.80
N VAL A 62 4.59 -9.01 -10.19
CA VAL A 62 5.72 -9.37 -9.31
C VAL A 62 5.24 -10.04 -8.02
N ALA A 63 4.12 -9.60 -7.45
CA ALA A 63 3.55 -10.20 -6.25
C ALA A 63 3.05 -11.63 -6.50
N GLY A 64 2.62 -11.94 -7.73
CA GLY A 64 2.11 -13.25 -8.10
C GLY A 64 0.96 -13.69 -7.19
N SER A 65 0.98 -14.94 -6.72
CA SER A 65 -0.07 -15.47 -5.83
C SER A 65 0.03 -15.02 -4.37
N LYS A 66 0.97 -14.13 -4.03
CA LYS A 66 1.10 -13.60 -2.65
C LYS A 66 0.18 -12.41 -2.39
N TYR A 67 -0.45 -11.85 -3.43
CA TYR A 67 -1.39 -10.75 -3.33
C TYR A 67 -2.71 -11.14 -4.00
N ALA A 68 -3.84 -10.75 -3.41
CA ALA A 68 -5.16 -10.98 -3.97
C ALA A 68 -6.03 -9.73 -3.87
N THR A 69 -6.72 -9.38 -4.95
CA THR A 69 -7.72 -8.32 -4.96
C THR A 69 -9.11 -8.94 -4.98
N LEU A 70 -9.92 -8.57 -4.00
CA LEU A 70 -11.30 -9.00 -3.85
C LEU A 70 -12.25 -7.87 -4.26
N THR A 71 -13.17 -8.15 -5.16
CA THR A 71 -14.23 -7.21 -5.54
C THR A 71 -15.53 -7.53 -4.82
N LYS A 72 -16.43 -6.55 -4.69
CA LYS A 72 -17.79 -6.76 -4.17
C LYS A 72 -18.47 -7.91 -4.92
N GLY A 73 -18.87 -8.95 -4.20
CA GLY A 73 -19.46 -10.15 -4.78
C GLY A 73 -18.47 -11.22 -5.25
N HIS A 74 -17.19 -11.13 -4.89
CA HIS A 74 -16.21 -12.19 -5.15
C HIS A 74 -16.66 -13.50 -4.50
N LYS A 75 -16.98 -14.51 -5.33
CA LYS A 75 -17.35 -15.88 -4.90
C LYS A 75 -16.21 -16.89 -5.05
N GLY A 76 -15.04 -16.44 -5.51
CA GLY A 76 -13.86 -17.26 -5.69
C GLY A 76 -13.15 -17.58 -4.38
N LYS A 77 -12.31 -18.63 -4.38
CA LYS A 77 -11.41 -18.91 -3.28
C LYS A 77 -10.13 -18.10 -3.46
N VAL A 78 -9.69 -17.42 -2.39
CA VAL A 78 -8.37 -16.80 -2.32
C VAL A 78 -7.31 -17.91 -2.26
N ASP A 79 -6.21 -17.75 -3.00
CA ASP A 79 -5.08 -18.67 -2.93
C ASP A 79 -4.55 -18.70 -1.47
N LYS A 80 -4.29 -19.89 -0.95
CA LYS A 80 -3.73 -20.08 0.40
C LYS A 80 -2.36 -19.42 0.58
N ARG A 81 -1.68 -19.11 -0.53
CA ARG A 81 -0.39 -18.40 -0.56
C ARG A 81 -0.53 -16.88 -0.45
N ALA A 82 -1.75 -16.33 -0.57
CA ALA A 82 -1.98 -14.91 -0.44
C ALA A 82 -1.61 -14.44 0.98
N ARG A 83 -0.75 -13.43 1.06
CA ARG A 83 -0.33 -12.78 2.32
C ARG A 83 -0.96 -11.40 2.47
N HIS A 84 -1.42 -10.82 1.37
CA HIS A 84 -2.00 -9.50 1.33
C HIS A 84 -3.29 -9.55 0.50
N VAL A 85 -4.36 -8.97 1.04
CA VAL A 85 -5.66 -8.91 0.39
C VAL A 85 -6.13 -7.46 0.35
N SER A 86 -6.55 -6.99 -0.81
CA SER A 86 -7.24 -5.71 -0.96
C SER A 86 -8.71 -5.93 -1.27
N LEU A 87 -9.57 -5.04 -0.80
CA LEU A 87 -10.99 -5.05 -1.09
C LEU A 87 -11.32 -3.82 -1.95
N LEU A 88 -11.82 -4.05 -3.17
CA LEU A 88 -12.27 -3.00 -4.07
C LEU A 88 -13.79 -2.95 -4.08
N GLU A 89 -14.33 -1.87 -3.53
CA GLU A 89 -15.75 -1.51 -3.62
C GLU A 89 -15.93 -0.55 -4.80
N PHE A 90 -16.31 -1.07 -5.97
CA PHE A 90 -16.73 -0.23 -7.09
C PHE A 90 -18.19 0.21 -6.86
N ASP A 91 -18.41 1.24 -6.05
CA ASP A 91 -19.68 1.97 -6.09
C ASP A 91 -19.51 3.15 -7.06
N ASN A 92 -20.35 3.16 -8.09
CA ASN A 92 -20.33 4.15 -9.17
C ASN A 92 -20.59 5.55 -8.55
N HIS A 93 -19.61 6.43 -8.65
CA HIS A 93 -19.49 7.80 -8.11
C HIS A 93 -18.97 7.97 -6.66
N ASN A 94 -17.81 8.64 -6.58
CA ASN A 94 -17.07 9.14 -5.42
C ASN A 94 -16.31 8.11 -4.57
N LEU A 95 -14.97 8.20 -4.65
CA LEU A 95 -14.01 7.62 -3.71
C LEU A 95 -14.23 8.22 -2.31
N ARG A 96 -15.26 7.77 -1.61
CA ARG A 96 -15.42 8.02 -0.18
C ARG A 96 -14.81 6.84 0.54
N SER A 97 -13.57 7.07 1.00
CA SER A 97 -12.86 6.26 2.00
C SER A 97 -13.85 5.63 2.99
N SER A 98 -13.95 4.31 2.95
CA SER A 98 -14.75 3.53 3.90
C SER A 98 -14.16 3.78 5.30
N SER A 99 -14.90 4.54 6.11
CA SER A 99 -14.59 4.76 7.52
C SER A 99 -14.76 3.42 8.23
N TRP A 100 -13.66 2.78 8.59
CA TRP A 100 -13.69 1.58 9.39
C TRP A 100 -14.00 2.00 10.84
N GLU A 101 -15.17 1.64 11.34
CA GLU A 101 -15.47 1.74 12.77
C GLU A 101 -15.17 0.39 13.43
N ILE A 102 -14.50 0.45 14.58
CA ILE A 102 -14.21 -0.71 15.42
C ILE A 102 -15.53 -1.14 16.08
N PRO A 103 -16.00 -2.38 15.87
CA PRO A 103 -17.16 -2.88 16.60
C PRO A 103 -16.86 -2.88 18.11
N PRO A 104 -17.81 -2.49 18.98
CA PRO A 104 -17.62 -2.61 20.41
C PRO A 104 -17.40 -4.08 20.78
N SER A 105 -16.36 -4.31 21.59
CA SER A 105 -16.02 -5.60 22.17
C SER A 105 -17.22 -6.22 22.89
N LEU A 106 -17.53 -7.48 22.58
CA LEU A 106 -18.41 -8.35 23.38
C LEU A 106 -17.68 -8.86 24.62
#